data_AF-L9XGA8-F1
#
_entry.id   AF-L9XGA8-F1
#
_cell.length_a   1.000
_cell.length_b   1.000
_cell.length_c   1.000
_cell.angle_alpha   90.00
_cell.angle_beta   90.00
_cell.angle_gamma   90.00
#
_symmetry.space_group_name_H-M   'P 1'
#
loop_
_entity.id
_entity.type
_entity.pdbx_description
1 polymer ?
#
loop_
_entity_poly.entity_id
_entity_poly.type
_entity_poly.pdbx_seq_one_letter_code
_entity_poly.pdbx_strand_id
1 'polypeptide(L)' 'MGIARFVRVNLVLVPLLAVGGYLFYEWLPLLVLPLGVGYITFTIIITLAYGLSKASAAIGSS' A
#
# COMPACT_ATOMS: atom_id res chain seq x y z
N MET A 1 -5.21 -8.94 12.08
CA MET A 1 -4.75 -7.55 12.28
C MET A 1 -5.90 -6.62 11.90
N GLY A 2 -6.17 -5.55 12.66
CA GLY A 2 -7.17 -4.56 12.26
C GLY A 2 -6.73 -3.75 11.03
N ILE A 3 -7.68 -3.30 10.21
CA ILE A 3 -7.45 -2.51 8.98
C ILE A 3 -6.55 -1.29 9.28
N ALA A 4 -6.77 -0.62 10.41
CA ALA A 4 -5.95 0.53 10.82
C ALA A 4 -4.45 0.19 11.01
N ARG A 5 -4.13 -1.02 11.50
CA ARG A 5 -2.74 -1.47 11.67
C ARG A 5 -2.14 -1.88 10.32
N PHE A 6 -2.92 -2.51 9.46
CA PHE A 6 -2.53 -2.83 8.09
C PHE A 6 -2.12 -1.56 7.33
N VAL A 7 -2.97 -0.53 7.35
CA VAL A 7 -2.71 0.76 6.67
C VAL A 7 -1.42 1.42 7.18
N ARG A 8 -1.21 1.49 8.50
CA ARG A 8 0.01 2.11 9.07
C ARG A 8 1.29 1.41 8.67
N VAL A 9 1.31 0.07 8.69
CA VAL A 9 2.49 -0.71 8.30
C VAL A 9 2.78 -0.49 6.82
N ASN A 10 1.74 -0.54 6.00
CA ASN A 10 1.88 -0.46 4.55
C ASN A 10 2.23 0.94 4.04
N LEU A 11 1.86 2.00 4.76
CA LEU A 11 2.32 3.36 4.45
C LEU A 11 3.84 3.49 4.46
N VAL A 12 4.54 2.65 5.24
CA VAL A 12 6.01 2.60 5.28
C VAL A 12 6.54 1.51 4.34
N LEU A 13 5.88 0.35 4.30
CA LEU A 13 6.33 -0.80 3.52
C LEU A 13 6.27 -0.54 2.00
N VAL A 14 5.20 0.08 1.51
CA VAL A 14 5.02 0.35 0.07
C VAL A 14 6.12 1.24 -0.51
N PRO A 15 6.47 2.40 0.07
CA PRO A 15 7.57 3.21 -0.46
C PRO A 15 8.92 2.49 -0.34
N LEU A 16 9.16 1.72 0.71
CA LEU A 16 10.35 0.85 0.82
C LEU A 16 10.44 -0.16 -0.32
N LEU A 17 9.33 -0.84 -0.63
CA LEU A 17 9.25 -1.79 -1.74
C LEU A 17 9.40 -1.11 -3.10
N ALA A 18 8.85 0.10 -3.27
CA ALA A 18 8.99 0.86 -4.51
C ALA A 18 10.45 1.29 -4.74
N VAL A 19 11.11 1.84 -3.71
CA VAL A 19 12.52 2.23 -3.78
C VAL A 19 13.42 1.01 -3.96
N GLY A 20 13.20 -0.06 -3.19
CA GLY A 20 13.94 -1.30 -3.35
C GLY A 20 13.76 -1.91 -4.75
N GLY A 21 12.53 -1.96 -5.24
CA GLY A 21 12.23 -2.44 -6.59
C GLY A 21 12.89 -1.60 -7.69
N TYR A 22 13.01 -0.29 -7.50
CA TYR A 22 13.72 0.60 -8.41
C TYR A 22 15.24 0.37 -8.39
N LEU A 23 15.84 0.30 -7.20
CA LEU A 23 17.29 0.13 -7.04
C LEU A 23 17.78 -1.26 -7.49
N PHE A 24 16.95 -2.29 -7.35
CA PHE A 24 17.29 -3.67 -7.68
C PHE A 24 16.53 -4.21 -8.90
N TYR A 25 16.01 -3.33 -9.76
CA TYR A 25 15.19 -3.69 -10.92
C TYR A 25 15.85 -4.76 -11.82
N GLU A 26 17.16 -4.66 -12.05
CA GLU A 26 17.92 -5.59 -12.90
C GLU A 26 18.06 -7.00 -12.28
N TRP A 27 17.93 -7.09 -10.96
CA TRP A 27 18.06 -8.34 -10.19
C TRP A 27 16.70 -8.95 -9.84
N LEU A 28 15.60 -8.31 -10.20
CA LEU A 28 14.26 -8.78 -9.87
C LEU A 28 13.91 -10.03 -10.68
N PRO A 29 13.53 -11.14 -10.03
CA PRO A 29 12.99 -12.29 -10.74
C PRO A 29 11.71 -11.92 -11.49
N LEU A 30 11.52 -12.45 -12.70
CA LEU A 30 10.31 -12.23 -13.51
C LEU A 30 9.00 -12.51 -12.77
N LEU A 31 9.00 -13.47 -11.83
CA LEU A 31 7.83 -13.79 -10.99
C LEU A 31 7.54 -12.76 -9.90
N VAL A 32 8.55 -11.99 -9.46
CA VAL A 32 8.39 -11.00 -8.38
C VAL A 32 7.72 -9.73 -8.89
N LEU A 33 7.89 -9.37 -10.16
CA LEU A 33 7.23 -8.23 -10.80
C LEU A 33 5.69 -8.27 -10.69
N PRO A 34 4.98 -9.30 -11.20
CA PRO A 34 3.53 -9.32 -11.14
C PRO A 34 2.99 -9.42 -9.71
N LEU A 35 3.67 -10.19 -8.83
CA LEU A 35 3.27 -10.32 -7.42
C LEU A 35 3.48 -9.03 -6.64
N GLY A 36 4.63 -8.37 -6.82
CA GLY A 36 4.95 -7.10 -6.19
C GLY A 36 4.02 -5.98 -6.64
N VAL A 37 3.79 -5.85 -7.95
CA VAL A 37 2.85 -4.88 -8.51
C VAL A 37 1.42 -5.14 -8.01
N GLY A 38 0.97 -6.40 -7.99
CA GLY A 38 -0.34 -6.77 -7.47
C GLY A 38 -0.50 -6.41 -5.98
N TYR A 39 0.51 -6.71 -5.17
CA TYR A 39 0.52 -6.35 -3.75
C TYR A 39 0.47 -4.84 -3.51
N ILE A 40 1.30 -4.07 -4.22
CA ILE A 40 1.34 -2.61 -4.11
C ILE A 40 -0.03 -2.03 -4.51
N THR A 41 -0.60 -2.51 -5.61
CA THR A 41 -1.91 -2.05 -6.11
C THR A 41 -3.02 -2.32 -5.09
N PHE A 42 -3.10 -3.57 -4.60
CA PHE A 42 -4.07 -3.95 -3.57
C PHE A 42 -3.93 -3.08 -2.31
N THR A 43 -2.71 -2.86 -1.88
CA THR A 43 -2.40 -2.09 -0.68
C THR A 43 -2.79 -0.62 -0.83
N ILE A 44 -2.53 0.00 -1.99
CA ILE A 44 -2.94 1.37 -2.29
C ILE A 44 -4.46 1.51 -2.24
N ILE A 45 -5.19 0.58 -2.87
CA ILE A 45 -6.67 0.59 -2.88
C ILE A 45 -7.22 0.53 -1.45
N ILE A 46 -6.72 -0.40 -0.63
CA ILE A 46 -7.18 -0.55 0.76
C ILE A 46 -6.84 0.69 1.60
N THR A 47 -5.65 1.26 1.41
CA THR A 47 -5.19 2.45 2.13
C THR A 47 -6.06 3.67 1.77
N LEU A 48 -6.36 3.84 0.49
CA LEU A 48 -7.27 4.90 0.01
C LEU A 48 -8.68 4.71 0.54
N ALA A 49 -9.24 3.51 0.42
CA ALA A 49 -10.59 3.21 0.90
C ALA A 49 -10.74 3.48 2.41
N TYR A 50 -9.74 3.10 3.20
CA TYR A 50 -9.71 3.39 4.64
C TYR A 50 -9.60 4.90 4.92
N GLY A 51 -8.74 5.61 4.19
CA GLY A 51 -8.59 7.06 4.32
C GLY A 51 -9.88 7.82 3.99
N LEU A 52 -10.54 7.46 2.89
CA LEU A 52 -11.84 8.00 2.50
C LEU A 52 -12.92 7.70 3.55
N SER A 53 -12.99 6.47 4.05
CA SER A 53 -13.95 6.11 5.11
C SER A 53 -13.76 6.97 6.37
N LYS A 54 -12.51 7.24 6.77
CA LYS A 54 -12.21 8.12 7.89
C LYS A 54 -12.55 9.58 7.60
N ALA A 55 -12.25 10.07 6.40
CA ALA A 55 -12.58 11.43 5.99
C ALA A 55 -14.10 11.67 5.95
N SER A 56 -14.87 10.76 5.35
CA SER A 56 -16.33 10.84 5.33
C SER A 56 -16.92 10.83 6.73
N ALA A 57 -16.42 9.99 7.64
CA ALA A 57 -16.87 9.96 9.02
C ALA A 57 -16.60 11.29 9.76
N ALA A 58 -15.45 11.92 9.51
CA ALA A 58 -15.10 13.22 10.10
C ALA A 58 -15.95 14.37 9.56
N ILE A 59 -16.27 14.35 8.26
CA ILE A 59 -17.14 15.35 7.63
C ILE A 59 -18.59 15.20 8.11
N GLY A 60 -19.11 13.97 8.22
CA GLY A 60 -20.48 13.71 8.68
C GLY A 60 -20.72 13.94 10.17
N SER A 61 -19.65 14.12 10.96
CA SER A 61 -19.72 14.45 12.39
C SER A 61 -19.59 15.95 12.70
N SER A 62 -19.48 16.80 11.66
CA SER A 62 -19.46 18.27 11.75
C SER A 62 -20.84 18.84 11.44
#